data_AF-A0A7Y2TIF8-F1
#
_entry.id   AF-A0A7Y2TIF8-F1
#
_cell.length_a   1.000
_cell.length_b   1.000
_cell.length_c   1.000
_cell.angle_alpha   90.00
_cell.angle_beta   90.00
_cell.angle_gamma   90.00
#
_symmetry.space_group_name_H-M   'P 1'
#
loop_
_entity.id
_entity.type
_entity.pdbx_description
1 polymer ?
#
loop_
_entity_poly.entity_id
_entity_poly.type
_entity_poly.pdbx_seq_one_letter_code
_entity_poly.pdbx_strand_id
1 'polypeptide(L)'
;MEDITVLELKEKLDNKEDILVIDVREEWEYQEFNIGAKLIPLAQFQGAIDDLDDWMDKEVIVHCKTGARSAAAKAYMQRQGFNKVRNLLGGMVEWQAKIS
;
A
#
# COMPACT_ATOMS: atom_id res chain seq x y z
N MET A 1 -2.68 -5.58 -13.74
CA MET A 1 -2.71 -4.14 -13.37
C MET A 1 -1.28 -3.70 -13.09
N GLU A 2 -0.87 -2.59 -13.68
CA GLU A 2 0.47 -2.04 -13.48
C GLU A 2 0.60 -1.48 -12.06
N ASP A 3 1.82 -1.50 -11.54
CA ASP A 3 2.15 -0.86 -10.26
C ASP A 3 2.00 0.67 -10.36
N ILE A 4 2.08 1.37 -9.23
CA ILE A 4 1.87 2.81 -9.16
C ILE A 4 3.14 3.53 -8.71
N THR A 5 3.41 4.70 -9.29
CA THR A 5 4.50 5.58 -8.88
C THR A 5 4.11 6.49 -7.71
N VAL A 6 5.10 7.08 -7.04
CA VAL A 6 4.86 8.04 -5.95
C VAL A 6 4.13 9.31 -6.41
N LEU A 7 4.31 9.71 -7.67
CA LEU A 7 3.64 10.88 -8.24
C LEU A 7 2.15 10.61 -8.48
N GLU A 8 1.83 9.46 -9.09
CA GLU A 8 0.43 9.05 -9.30
C GLU A 8 -0.30 8.83 -7.97
N LEU A 9 0.35 8.19 -6.98
CA LEU A 9 -0.25 8.04 -5.65
C LEU A 9 -0.52 9.41 -5.00
N LYS A 10 0.43 10.36 -5.10
CA LYS A 10 0.25 11.71 -4.57
C LYS A 10 -0.93 12.42 -5.22
N GLU A 11 -1.07 12.35 -6.54
CA GLU A 11 -2.20 12.93 -7.27
C GLU A 11 -3.54 12.36 -6.79
N LYS A 12 -3.64 11.03 -6.66
CA LYS A 12 -4.86 10.36 -6.14
C LYS A 12 -5.22 10.82 -4.73
N LEU A 13 -4.22 10.94 -3.85
CA LEU A 13 -4.40 11.42 -2.48
C LEU A 13 -4.85 12.89 -2.44
N ASP A 14 -4.26 13.75 -3.27
CA ASP A 14 -4.63 15.17 -3.37
C ASP A 14 -6.06 15.34 -3.90
N ASN A 15 -6.45 14.49 -4.85
CA ASN A 15 -7.80 14.44 -5.42
C ASN A 15 -8.83 13.76 -4.50
N LYS A 16 -8.40 13.19 -3.36
CA LYS A 16 -9.26 12.46 -2.41
C LYS A 16 -10.04 11.34 -3.08
N GLU A 17 -9.39 10.61 -3.99
CA GLU A 17 -10.00 9.45 -4.63
C GLU A 17 -10.33 8.35 -3.60
N ASP A 18 -11.35 7.54 -3.89
CA ASP A 18 -11.75 6.40 -3.05
C ASP A 18 -10.77 5.23 -3.23
N ILE A 19 -9.61 5.34 -2.59
CA ILE A 19 -8.52 4.35 -2.59
C ILE A 19 -8.15 3.94 -1.16
N LEU A 20 -7.71 2.70 -1.00
CA LEU A 20 -7.11 2.23 0.25
C LEU A 20 -5.60 2.16 0.10
N VAL A 21 -4.87 2.87 0.95
CA VAL A 21 -3.41 2.76 1.02
C VAL A 21 -3.04 1.94 2.26
N ILE A 22 -2.25 0.88 2.07
CA ILE A 22 -1.81 -0.02 3.13
C ILE A 22 -0.29 0.03 3.25
N ASP A 23 0.18 0.29 4.47
CA ASP A 23 1.59 0.21 4.84
C ASP A 23 1.89 -1.15 5.44
N VAL A 24 2.80 -1.91 4.82
CA VAL A 24 3.20 -3.25 5.32
C VAL A 24 4.54 -3.26 6.06
N ARG A 25 5.05 -2.08 6.43
CA ARG A 25 6.24 -1.94 7.27
C ARG A 25 5.98 -2.33 8.72
N GLU A 26 7.05 -2.33 9.50
CA GLU A 26 6.96 -2.46 10.95
C GLU A 26 6.39 -1.18 11.58
N GLU A 27 5.80 -1.32 12.77
CA GLU A 27 5.16 -0.21 13.47
C GLU A 27 6.10 0.96 13.75
N TRP A 28 7.35 0.69 14.11
CA TRP A 28 8.35 1.73 14.36
C TRP A 28 8.70 2.53 13.09
N GLU A 29 8.75 1.88 11.91
CA GLU A 29 8.98 2.58 10.63
C GLU A 29 7.79 3.49 10.28
N TYR A 30 6.57 3.04 10.61
CA TYR A 30 5.33 3.80 10.40
C TYR A 30 5.22 5.01 11.34
N GLN A 31 5.61 4.83 12.60
CA GLN A 31 5.64 5.91 13.60
C GLN A 31 6.68 6.98 13.28
N GLU A 32 7.82 6.60 12.70
CA GLU A 32 8.85 7.55 12.27
C GLU A 32 8.35 8.47 11.15
N PHE A 33 7.66 7.91 10.15
CA PHE A 33 7.06 8.66 9.05
C PHE A 33 6.01 7.82 8.34
N ASN A 34 4.83 8.40 8.08
CA ASN A 34 3.80 7.78 7.25
C ASN A 34 2.99 8.85 6.50
N ILE A 35 2.18 8.38 5.55
CA ILE A 35 1.37 9.21 4.65
C ILE A 35 -0.13 9.09 4.95
N GLY A 36 -0.50 8.72 6.19
CA GLY A 36 -1.89 8.44 6.56
C GLY A 36 -2.43 7.10 6.06
N ALA A 37 -1.56 6.19 5.64
CA ALA A 37 -1.93 4.84 5.21
C ALA A 37 -2.43 3.96 6.37
N LYS A 38 -3.25 2.94 6.08
CA LYS A 38 -3.62 1.91 7.05
C LYS A 38 -2.42 1.00 7.32
N LEU A 39 -1.92 0.97 8.55
CA LEU A 39 -0.83 0.07 8.94
C LEU A 39 -1.33 -1.38 9.08
N ILE A 40 -0.77 -2.28 8.28
CA ILE A 40 -0.95 -3.74 8.41
C ILE A 40 0.42 -4.40 8.18
N PRO A 41 1.22 -4.65 9.24
CA PRO A 41 2.56 -5.20 9.08
C PRO A 41 2.54 -6.52 8.31
N LEU A 42 3.55 -6.75 7.47
CA LEU A 42 3.57 -7.94 6.59
C LEU A 42 3.43 -9.27 7.37
N ALA A 43 3.97 -9.34 8.59
CA ALA A 43 3.88 -10.51 9.46
C ALA A 43 2.44 -10.84 9.90
N GLN A 44 1.56 -9.83 9.99
CA GLN A 44 0.15 -9.97 10.41
C GLN A 44 -0.80 -10.00 9.20
N PHE A 45 -0.28 -9.72 8.02
CA PHE A 45 -1.06 -9.48 6.81
C PHE A 45 -1.98 -10.63 6.42
N GLN A 46 -1.55 -11.88 6.64
CA GLN A 46 -2.35 -13.04 6.23
C GLN A 46 -3.69 -13.16 6.95
N GLY A 47 -3.77 -12.78 8.23
CA GLY A 47 -5.00 -12.84 9.02
C GLY A 47 -5.74 -11.51 9.15
N ALA A 48 -5.17 -10.41 8.63
CA ALA A 48 -5.72 -9.07 8.80
C ALA A 48 -6.48 -8.55 7.57
N ILE A 49 -6.29 -9.16 6.39
CA ILE A 49 -6.94 -8.70 5.16
C ILE A 49 -8.33 -9.31 4.93
N ASP A 50 -8.72 -10.31 5.71
CA ASP A 50 -10.06 -10.91 5.63
C ASP A 50 -11.14 -9.87 6.01
N ASP A 51 -10.79 -8.87 6.82
CA ASP A 51 -11.67 -7.74 7.18
C ASP A 51 -11.72 -6.64 6.09
N LEU A 52 -11.17 -6.87 4.90
CA LEU A 52 -11.10 -5.90 3.80
C LEU A 52 -12.01 -6.25 2.62
N ASP A 53 -13.06 -7.05 2.82
CA ASP A 53 -13.99 -7.49 1.76
C ASP A 53 -14.59 -6.32 0.95
N ASP A 54 -14.87 -5.19 1.60
CA ASP A 54 -15.38 -3.96 0.95
C ASP A 54 -14.42 -3.36 -0.10
N TRP A 55 -13.16 -3.82 -0.11
CA TRP A 55 -12.11 -3.39 -1.01
C TRP A 55 -11.76 -4.41 -2.10
N MET A 56 -12.43 -5.57 -2.18
CA MET A 56 -12.12 -6.61 -3.19
C MET A 56 -12.16 -6.07 -4.63
N ASP A 57 -13.11 -5.18 -4.93
CA ASP A 57 -13.29 -4.56 -6.25
C ASP A 57 -12.85 -3.09 -6.34
N LYS A 58 -12.26 -2.56 -5.27
CA LYS A 58 -11.75 -1.18 -5.18
C LYS A 58 -10.23 -1.15 -5.27
N GLU A 59 -9.68 0.01 -5.64
CA GLU A 59 -8.23 0.16 -5.77
C GLU A 59 -7.57 0.13 -4.39
N VAL A 60 -6.62 -0.80 -4.23
CA VAL A 60 -5.79 -0.94 -3.04
C VAL A 60 -4.34 -0.74 -3.44
N ILE A 61 -3.65 0.16 -2.76
CA ILE A 61 -2.24 0.47 -2.96
C ILE A 61 -1.47 -0.01 -1.74
N VAL A 62 -0.61 -1.00 -1.93
CA VAL A 62 0.29 -1.50 -0.88
C VAL A 62 1.68 -0.90 -1.05
N HIS A 63 2.28 -0.46 0.05
CA HIS A 63 3.65 0.05 0.04
C HIS A 63 4.45 -0.44 1.23
N CYS A 64 5.77 -0.36 1.09
CA CYS A 64 6.72 -0.56 2.17
C CYS A 64 7.88 0.43 2.03
N LYS A 65 9.04 0.12 2.60
CA LYS A 65 10.23 1.00 2.49
C LYS A 65 10.72 1.19 1.06
N THR A 66 10.82 0.10 0.28
CA THR A 66 11.44 0.10 -1.07
C THR A 66 10.63 -0.61 -2.16
N GLY A 67 9.49 -1.22 -1.82
CA GLY A 67 8.64 -1.98 -2.74
C GLY A 67 8.71 -3.51 -2.63
N ALA A 68 9.77 -4.07 -2.01
CA ALA A 68 9.96 -5.53 -1.96
C ALA A 68 8.94 -6.27 -1.07
N ARG A 69 8.70 -5.78 0.15
CA ARG A 69 7.71 -6.37 1.08
C ARG A 69 6.29 -6.22 0.56
N SER A 70 5.98 -5.06 -0.01
CA SER A 70 4.65 -4.76 -0.57
C SER A 70 4.35 -5.53 -1.86
N ALA A 71 5.36 -5.94 -2.63
CA ALA A 71 5.15 -6.88 -3.74
C ALA A 71 4.64 -8.25 -3.25
N ALA A 72 5.17 -8.75 -2.12
CA ALA A 72 4.67 -9.99 -1.50
C ALA A 72 3.24 -9.83 -0.98
N ALA A 73 2.94 -8.69 -0.34
CA ALA A 73 1.59 -8.35 0.11
C ALA A 73 0.60 -8.28 -1.06
N LYS A 74 0.94 -7.58 -2.14
CA LYS A 74 0.14 -7.51 -3.38
C LYS A 74 -0.19 -8.90 -3.91
N ALA A 75 0.83 -9.75 -4.04
CA ALA A 75 0.65 -11.11 -4.56
C ALA A 75 -0.26 -11.95 -3.64
N TYR A 76 -0.20 -11.73 -2.32
CA TYR A 76 -1.10 -12.38 -1.38
C TYR A 76 -2.54 -11.90 -1.53
N MET A 77 -2.79 -10.58 -1.55
CA MET A 77 -4.14 -10.04 -1.75
C MET A 77 -4.77 -10.51 -3.07
N GLN A 78 -4.00 -10.54 -4.16
CA GLN A 78 -4.49 -11.04 -5.44
C GLN A 78 -4.93 -12.51 -5.38
N ARG A 79 -4.24 -13.35 -4.60
CA ARG A 79 -4.66 -14.74 -4.37
C ARG A 79 -5.93 -14.85 -3.51
N GLN A 80 -6.19 -13.86 -2.66
CA GLN A 80 -7.43 -13.76 -1.88
C GLN A 80 -8.59 -13.11 -2.66
N GLY A 81 -8.40 -12.78 -3.95
CA GLY A 81 -9.48 -12.28 -4.82
C GLY A 81 -9.60 -10.76 -4.90
N PHE A 82 -8.64 -10.00 -4.36
CA PHE A 82 -8.59 -8.55 -4.59
C PHE A 82 -8.18 -8.25 -6.03
N ASN A 83 -9.08 -7.62 -6.77
CA ASN A 83 -8.96 -7.47 -8.22
C ASN A 83 -8.13 -6.25 -8.65
N LYS A 84 -7.99 -5.25 -7.77
CA LYS A 84 -7.34 -3.96 -8.10
C LYS A 84 -6.23 -3.58 -7.12
N VAL A 85 -5.28 -4.49 -6.91
CA VAL A 85 -4.13 -4.25 -6.02
C VAL A 85 -2.91 -3.80 -6.81
N ARG A 86 -2.32 -2.68 -6.40
CA ARG A 86 -1.09 -2.10 -6.99
C ARG A 86 -0.02 -1.94 -5.91
N ASN A 87 1.24 -2.18 -6.27
CA ASN A 87 2.37 -1.94 -5.38
C ASN A 87 2.96 -0.55 -5.68
N LEU A 88 3.35 0.19 -4.63
CA LEU A 88 4.02 1.48 -4.78
C LEU A 88 5.50 1.26 -5.15
N LEU A 89 5.87 1.70 -6.35
CA LEU A 89 7.25 1.68 -6.83
C LEU A 89 8.12 2.63 -6.01
N GLY A 90 9.34 2.18 -5.68
CA GLY A 90 10.30 2.91 -4.85
C GLY A 90 9.94 3.04 -3.37
N GLY A 91 8.68 2.78 -3.00
CA GLY A 91 8.19 2.80 -1.62
C GLY A 91 8.38 4.16 -0.93
N MET A 92 8.48 4.11 0.40
CA MET A 92 8.64 5.32 1.22
C MET A 92 9.96 6.06 0.98
N VAL A 93 11.02 5.37 0.55
CA VAL A 93 12.30 6.01 0.20
C VAL A 93 12.11 6.97 -0.97
N GLU A 94 11.45 6.53 -2.04
CA GLU A 94 11.21 7.39 -3.19
C GLU A 94 10.17 8.48 -2.87
N TRP A 95 9.18 8.17 -2.04
CA TRP A 95 8.20 9.15 -1.57
C TRP A 95 8.89 10.32 -0.86
N GLN A 96 9.77 10.02 0.09
CA GLN A 96 10.53 11.04 0.82
C GLN A 96 11.46 11.83 -0.08
N ALA A 97 12.03 11.20 -1.11
CA ALA A 97 12.95 11.88 -2.02
C ALA A 97 12.25 12.84 -3.01
N LYS A 98 10.98 12.57 -3.38
CA LYS A 98 10.29 13.29 -4.47
C LYS A 98 9.09 14.12 -4.02
N ILE A 99 8.49 13.79 -2.89
CA ILE A 99 7.21 14.37 -2.44
C ILE A 99 7.33 15.13 -1.13
N SER A 100 8.19 14.65 -0.21
CA SER A 100 8.38 15.26 1.12
C SER A 100 9.24 16.52 1.09
#